data_AF-A0A2A9NK88-F1
#
_entry.id   AF-A0A2A9NK88-F1
#
_cell.length_a   1.000
_cell.length_b   1.000
_cell.length_c   1.000
_cell.angle_alpha   90.00
_cell.angle_beta   90.00
_cell.angle_gamma   90.00
#
_symmetry.space_group_name_H-M   'P 1'
#
loop_
_entity.id
_entity.type
_entity.pdbx_description
1 polymer ?
#
loop_
_entity_poly.entity_id
_entity_poly.type
_entity_poly.pdbx_seq_one_letter_code
_entity_poly.pdbx_strand_id
1 'polypeptide(L)'
;MGAGTGISTFWDELKAEVEQKGTRAVASVQNQFATFEKAQPGYYGELGYAIIHQTLFDLFPTTSLDFIAPFTLQEFFQRVLVPEVALKLIMQDKQLQGAEGKREALNVLRESARYGAAMFSDENGRVG
;
A
#
# COMPACT_ATOMS: atom_id res chain seq x y z
N MET A 1 10.97 -21.17 -1.29
CA MET A 1 10.75 -19.79 -1.80
C MET A 1 9.49 -19.83 -2.65
N GLY A 2 8.35 -19.46 -2.09
CA GLY A 2 7.11 -19.35 -2.86
C GLY A 2 7.27 -18.20 -3.85
N ALA A 3 7.23 -18.49 -5.15
CA ALA A 3 7.29 -17.48 -6.19
C ALA A 3 6.01 -16.64 -6.12
N GLY A 4 6.11 -15.45 -5.53
CA GLY A 4 5.15 -14.39 -5.76
C GLY A 4 5.02 -14.17 -7.26
N THR A 5 3.79 -14.07 -7.75
CA THR A 5 3.46 -14.01 -9.19
C THR A 5 4.07 -12.79 -9.91
N GLY A 6 4.74 -11.86 -9.19
CA GLY A 6 5.34 -10.65 -9.73
C GLY A 6 4.33 -9.55 -10.06
N ILE A 7 3.04 -9.89 -10.07
CA ILE A 7 1.92 -9.01 -10.38
C ILE A 7 1.75 -7.96 -9.28
N SER A 8 1.59 -8.39 -8.01
CA SER A 8 1.44 -7.50 -6.85
C SER A 8 2.63 -7.60 -5.91
N THR A 9 3.38 -6.50 -5.81
CA THR A 9 4.53 -6.38 -4.91
C THR A 9 4.12 -6.43 -3.44
N PHE A 10 3.09 -5.68 -3.05
CA PHE A 10 2.69 -5.56 -1.64
C PHE A 10 1.99 -6.83 -1.14
N TRP A 11 1.26 -7.53 -2.01
CA TRP A 11 0.69 -8.84 -1.64
C TRP A 11 1.78 -9.90 -1.45
N ASP A 12 2.79 -9.91 -2.33
CA ASP A 12 3.90 -10.83 -2.23
C ASP A 12 4.75 -10.56 -0.98
N GLU A 13 4.98 -9.29 -0.63
CA GLU A 13 5.63 -8.88 0.62
C GLU A 13 4.81 -9.31 1.85
N LEU A 14 3.49 -9.10 1.83
CA LEU A 14 2.61 -9.49 2.94
C LEU A 14 2.59 -11.01 3.17
N LYS A 15 2.50 -11.81 2.11
CA LYS A 15 2.58 -13.27 2.22
C LYS A 15 3.92 -13.74 2.76
N ALA A 16 5.03 -13.17 2.26
CA ALA A 16 6.37 -13.51 2.74
C ALA A 16 6.53 -13.19 4.24
N GLU A 17 5.91 -12.11 4.71
CA GLU A 17 5.90 -11.76 6.12
C GLU A 17 5.14 -12.78 6.98
N VAL A 18 3.97 -13.23 6.51
CA VAL A 18 3.18 -14.28 7.17
C VAL A 18 3.94 -15.59 7.24
N GLU A 19 4.62 -15.98 6.16
CA GLU A 19 5.45 -17.19 6.14
C GLU A 19 6.60 -17.13 7.15
N GLN A 20 7.23 -15.96 7.33
CA GLN A 20 8.39 -15.82 8.23
C GLN A 20 8.00 -15.70 9.70
N LYS A 21 6.95 -14.95 10.03
CA LYS A 21 6.61 -14.59 11.42
C LYS A 21 5.39 -15.34 11.96
N GLY A 22 4.59 -15.96 11.10
CA GLY A 22 3.29 -16.51 11.43
C GLY A 22 2.22 -15.43 11.61
N THR A 23 0.96 -15.79 11.35
CA THR A 23 -0.19 -14.88 11.32
C THR A 23 -0.35 -14.03 12.58
N ARG A 24 -0.14 -14.62 13.77
CA ARG A 24 -0.33 -13.94 15.06
C ARG A 24 0.68 -12.82 15.29
N ALA A 25 1.91 -12.98 14.82
CA ALA A 25 2.93 -11.95 14.94
C ALA A 25 2.70 -10.81 13.93
N VAL A 26 2.20 -11.13 12.73
CA VAL A 26 1.87 -10.14 11.70
C VAL A 26 0.70 -9.25 12.11
N ALA A 27 -0.29 -9.81 12.82
CA ALA A 27 -1.41 -9.08 13.39
C ALA A 27 -1.07 -8.28 14.67
N SER A 28 0.17 -8.34 15.18
CA SER A 28 0.55 -7.59 16.38
C SER A 28 0.60 -6.08 16.11
N VAL A 29 0.24 -5.28 17.10
CA VAL A 29 0.19 -3.79 17.01
C VAL A 29 1.52 -3.20 16.54
N GLN A 30 2.65 -3.71 17.05
CA GLN A 30 3.99 -3.27 16.62
C GLN A 30 4.25 -3.54 15.13
N ASN A 31 3.76 -4.66 14.61
CA ASN A 31 3.91 -5.01 13.20
C ASN A 31 2.94 -4.22 12.31
N GLN A 32 1.77 -3.86 12.83
CA GLN A 32 0.84 -2.95 12.16
C GLN A 32 1.47 -1.56 11.99
N PHE A 33 2.12 -1.01 13.03
CA PHE A 33 2.85 0.27 12.93
C PHE A 33 4.02 0.21 11.93
N ALA A 34 4.87 -0.83 12.00
CA ALA A 34 5.99 -0.98 11.07
C ALA A 34 5.54 -1.20 9.62
N THR A 35 4.34 -1.76 9.42
CA THR A 35 3.77 -1.91 8.07
C THR A 35 3.10 -0.62 7.60
N PHE A 36 2.51 0.16 8.49
CA PHE A 36 1.91 1.45 8.15
C PHE A 36 2.94 2.36 7.48
N GLU A 37 4.14 2.48 8.05
CA GLU A 37 5.22 3.29 7.44
C GLU A 37 5.64 2.79 6.05
N LYS A 38 5.57 1.47 5.80
CA LYS A 38 5.94 0.87 4.50
C LYS A 38 4.82 0.89 3.47
N ALA A 39 3.57 1.03 3.91
CA ALA A 39 2.37 1.07 3.08
C ALA A 39 1.89 2.51 2.80
N GLN A 40 2.66 3.51 3.22
CA GLN A 40 2.42 4.91 2.88
C GLN A 40 2.37 5.12 1.36
N PRO A 41 1.48 5.98 0.84
CA PRO A 41 1.33 6.20 -0.60
C PRO A 41 2.41 7.13 -1.16
N GLY A 42 3.63 7.11 -0.61
CA GLY A 42 4.74 7.96 -1.04
C GLY A 42 4.42 9.45 -0.98
N TYR A 43 4.79 10.19 -2.03
CA TYR A 43 4.60 11.64 -2.09
C TYR A 43 3.13 12.09 -2.06
N TYR A 44 2.16 11.17 -2.17
CA TYR A 44 0.74 11.51 -2.08
C TYR A 44 0.25 11.74 -0.64
N GLY A 45 1.00 11.28 0.37
CA GLY A 45 0.68 11.50 1.79
C GLY A 45 -0.69 10.97 2.25
N GLU A 46 -1.15 11.43 3.41
CA GLU A 46 -2.40 10.97 4.04
C GLU A 46 -3.64 11.39 3.24
N LEU A 47 -3.62 12.57 2.61
CA LEU A 47 -4.71 12.98 1.72
C LEU A 47 -4.84 12.02 0.52
N GLY A 48 -3.71 11.66 -0.09
CA GLY A 48 -3.67 10.66 -1.16
C GLY A 48 -4.15 9.29 -0.70
N TYR A 49 -3.76 8.87 0.50
CA TYR A 49 -4.26 7.64 1.12
C TYR A 49 -5.80 7.66 1.19
N ALA A 50 -6.38 8.73 1.74
CA ALA A 50 -7.83 8.85 1.91
C ALA A 50 -8.59 8.80 0.57
N ILE A 51 -8.10 9.53 -0.43
CA ILE A 51 -8.70 9.56 -1.77
C ILE A 51 -8.62 8.18 -2.42
N ILE A 52 -7.45 7.54 -2.42
CA ILE A 52 -7.26 6.20 -3.01
C ILE A 52 -8.14 5.18 -2.30
N HIS A 53 -8.15 5.18 -0.96
CA HIS A 53 -8.93 4.26 -0.15
C HIS A 53 -10.42 4.40 -0.44
N GLN A 54 -10.96 5.63 -0.42
CA GLN A 54 -12.36 5.87 -0.72
C GLN A 54 -12.72 5.44 -2.14
N THR A 55 -11.87 5.78 -3.11
CA THR A 55 -12.07 5.38 -4.51
C THR A 55 -12.13 3.86 -4.66
N LEU A 56 -11.23 3.13 -4.01
CA LEU A 56 -11.25 1.66 -4.01
C LEU A 56 -12.52 1.11 -3.37
N PHE A 57 -12.98 1.72 -2.27
CA PHE A 57 -14.20 1.29 -1.59
C PHE A 57 -15.44 1.50 -2.47
N ASP A 58 -15.52 2.64 -3.16
CA ASP A 58 -16.63 2.98 -4.06
C ASP A 58 -16.66 2.10 -5.32
N LEU A 59 -15.48 1.72 -5.84
CA LEU A 59 -15.36 0.84 -7.00
C LEU A 59 -15.66 -0.63 -6.68
N PHE A 60 -15.47 -1.06 -5.42
CA PHE A 60 -15.56 -2.47 -5.01
C PHE A 60 -16.46 -2.69 -3.77
N PRO A 61 -17.71 -2.18 -3.73
CA PRO A 61 -18.51 -2.07 -2.51
C PRO A 61 -19.03 -3.40 -1.93
N THR A 62 -19.09 -4.48 -2.73
CA THR A 62 -19.65 -5.78 -2.30
C THR A 62 -18.70 -6.95 -2.58
N THR A 63 -17.40 -6.74 -2.38
CA THR A 63 -16.41 -7.77 -2.71
C THR A 63 -16.13 -8.65 -1.49
N SER A 64 -16.70 -9.86 -1.46
CA SER A 64 -16.25 -10.90 -0.52
C SER A 64 -14.92 -11.47 -1.01
N LEU A 65 -13.83 -11.11 -0.33
CA LEU A 65 -12.48 -11.51 -0.70
C LEU A 65 -11.99 -12.65 0.20
N ASP A 66 -12.60 -13.82 0.15
CA ASP A 66 -12.27 -14.93 1.06
C ASP A 66 -10.79 -15.37 0.98
N PHE A 67 -10.11 -15.09 -0.15
CA PHE A 67 -8.69 -15.38 -0.35
C PHE A 67 -7.74 -14.47 0.46
N ILE A 68 -8.23 -13.37 1.04
CA ILE A 68 -7.40 -12.48 1.88
C ILE A 68 -7.30 -12.98 3.31
N ALA A 69 -8.05 -14.02 3.68
CA ALA A 69 -7.92 -14.65 4.99
C ALA A 69 -6.43 -14.97 5.26
N PRO A 70 -5.92 -14.65 6.46
CA PRO A 70 -6.64 -14.30 7.68
C PRO A 70 -6.88 -12.79 7.90
N PHE A 71 -6.62 -11.94 6.90
CA PHE A 71 -6.76 -10.50 7.02
C PHE A 71 -8.20 -10.02 6.84
N THR A 72 -8.51 -8.87 7.42
CA THR A 72 -9.73 -8.12 7.13
C THR A 72 -9.62 -7.38 5.81
N LEU A 73 -10.77 -6.99 5.24
CA LEU A 73 -10.82 -6.17 4.03
C LEU A 73 -10.05 -4.86 4.20
N GLN A 74 -10.20 -4.22 5.37
CA GLN A 74 -9.51 -2.98 5.70
C GLN A 74 -7.99 -3.16 5.75
N GLU A 75 -7.48 -4.21 6.39
CA GLU A 75 -6.05 -4.51 6.41
C GLU A 75 -5.51 -4.78 5.00
N PHE A 76 -6.27 -5.49 4.17
CA PHE A 76 -5.88 -5.74 2.79
C PHE A 76 -5.84 -4.45 1.97
N PHE A 77 -6.82 -3.56 2.13
CA PHE A 77 -6.82 -2.26 1.47
C PHE A 77 -5.61 -1.43 1.87
N GLN A 78 -5.40 -1.26 3.18
CA GLN A 78 -4.35 -0.44 3.73
C GLN A 78 -2.95 -0.97 3.40
N ARG A 79 -2.74 -2.29 3.48
CA ARG A 79 -1.40 -2.90 3.36
C ARG A 79 -1.05 -3.33 1.94
N VAL A 80 -2.05 -3.46 1.06
CA VAL A 80 -1.87 -3.97 -0.30
C VAL A 80 -2.44 -3.02 -1.34
N LEU A 81 -3.77 -2.81 -1.37
CA LEU A 81 -4.37 -2.11 -2.51
C LEU A 81 -3.97 -0.64 -2.60
N VAL A 82 -3.98 0.10 -1.49
CA VAL A 82 -3.58 1.50 -1.47
C VAL A 82 -2.14 1.70 -1.94
N PRO A 83 -1.12 1.00 -1.38
CA PRO A 83 0.25 1.18 -1.86
C PRO A 83 0.49 0.62 -3.28
N GLU A 84 -0.27 -0.39 -3.75
CA GLU A 84 -0.23 -0.82 -5.15
C GLU A 84 -0.77 0.25 -6.10
N VAL A 85 -1.88 0.90 -5.75
CA VAL A 85 -2.43 2.00 -6.55
C VAL A 85 -1.43 3.16 -6.57
N ALA A 86 -0.90 3.56 -5.42
CA ALA A 86 0.12 4.61 -5.34
C ALA A 86 1.35 4.28 -6.21
N LEU A 87 1.83 3.03 -6.18
CA LEU A 87 2.91 2.57 -7.04
C LEU A 87 2.56 2.74 -8.52
N LYS A 88 1.35 2.36 -8.93
CA LYS A 88 0.88 2.50 -10.33
C LYS A 88 0.75 3.96 -10.75
N LEU A 89 0.25 4.82 -9.88
CA LEU A 89 0.18 6.26 -10.14
C LEU A 89 1.57 6.86 -10.32
N ILE A 90 2.55 6.49 -9.47
CA ILE A 90 3.96 6.92 -9.64
C ILE A 90 4.53 6.44 -10.97
N MET A 91 4.27 5.18 -11.35
CA MET A 91 4.71 4.66 -12.65
C MET A 91 4.12 5.49 -13.80
N GLN A 92 2.85 5.87 -13.71
CA GLN A 92 2.19 6.71 -14.72
C GLN A 92 2.78 8.12 -14.77
N ASP A 93 2.91 8.78 -13.62
CA ASP A 93 3.46 10.14 -13.51
C ASP A 93 4.87 10.26 -14.10
N LYS A 94 5.69 9.25 -13.84
CA LYS A 94 7.08 9.19 -14.29
C LYS A 94 7.27 8.48 -15.63
N GLN A 95 6.18 8.08 -16.29
CA GLN A 95 6.19 7.35 -17.56
C GLN A 95 7.06 6.08 -17.53
N LEU A 96 7.10 5.41 -16.37
CA LEU A 96 7.91 4.22 -16.11
C LEU A 96 7.18 2.96 -16.59
N GLN A 97 7.93 2.05 -17.21
CA GLN A 97 7.38 0.82 -17.79
C GLN A 97 8.20 -0.41 -17.43
N GLY A 98 7.55 -1.58 -17.49
CA GLY A 98 8.20 -2.87 -17.24
C GLY A 98 8.67 -3.08 -15.80
N ALA A 99 9.45 -4.14 -15.58
CA ALA A 99 9.92 -4.53 -14.26
C ALA A 99 10.91 -3.51 -13.66
N GLU A 100 11.77 -2.91 -14.49
CA GLU A 100 12.70 -1.88 -14.03
C GLU A 100 11.97 -0.61 -13.60
N GLY A 101 10.99 -0.15 -14.40
CA GLY A 101 10.16 0.99 -14.03
C GLY A 101 9.36 0.76 -12.76
N LYS A 102 8.84 -0.47 -12.56
CA LYS A 102 8.17 -0.84 -11.30
C LYS A 102 9.12 -0.76 -10.10
N ARG A 103 10.38 -1.21 -10.26
CA ARG A 103 11.41 -1.13 -9.21
C ARG A 103 11.78 0.33 -8.89
N GLU A 104 11.92 1.17 -9.90
CA GLU A 104 12.18 2.61 -9.71
C GLU A 104 11.01 3.30 -9.01
N ALA A 105 9.78 3.04 -9.45
CA ALA A 105 8.59 3.59 -8.82
C ALA A 105 8.46 3.17 -7.36
N LEU A 106 8.84 1.93 -7.01
CA LEU A 106 8.84 1.44 -5.64
C LEU A 106 9.86 2.17 -4.77
N ASN A 107 11.03 2.48 -5.32
CA ASN A 107 12.04 3.29 -4.62
C ASN A 107 11.49 4.70 -4.36
N VAL A 108 10.91 5.35 -5.38
CA VAL A 108 10.28 6.67 -5.25
C VAL A 108 9.19 6.64 -4.19
N LEU A 109 8.29 5.66 -4.22
CA LEU A 109 7.21 5.50 -3.25
C LEU A 109 7.76 5.47 -1.80
N ARG A 110 8.80 4.67 -1.55
CA ARG A 110 9.40 4.51 -0.22
C ARG A 110 10.17 5.74 0.24
N GLU A 111 10.99 6.32 -0.65
CA GLU A 111 11.83 7.48 -0.33
C GLU A 111 11.01 8.76 -0.11
N SER A 112 9.88 8.88 -0.81
CA SER A 112 9.02 10.06 -0.75
C SER A 112 7.94 10.02 0.34
N ALA A 113 7.78 8.92 1.08
CA ALA A 113 6.75 8.77 2.11
C ALA A 113 6.81 9.87 3.18
N ARG A 114 8.01 10.19 3.69
CA ARG A 114 8.20 11.28 4.67
C ARG A 114 7.83 12.66 4.12
N TYR A 115 8.13 12.89 2.84
CA TYR A 115 7.76 14.13 2.17
C TYR A 115 6.24 14.24 2.02
N GLY A 116 5.59 13.18 1.53
CA GLY A 116 4.14 13.14 1.38
C GLY A 116 3.41 13.35 2.70
N ALA A 117 3.84 12.67 3.77
CA ALA A 117 3.27 12.84 5.10
C ALA A 117 3.39 14.27 5.64
N ALA A 118 4.47 14.99 5.30
CA ALA A 118 4.67 16.38 5.72
C ALA A 118 3.87 17.39 4.86
N MET A 119 3.79 17.16 3.55
CA MET A 119 3.15 18.09 2.61
C MET A 119 1.62 17.92 2.55
N PHE A 120 1.15 16.69 2.64
CA PHE A 120 -0.25 16.30 2.48
C PHE A 120 -0.76 15.53 3.70
N SER A 121 -0.52 16.08 4.88
CA SER A 121 -1.17 15.63 6.10
C SER A 121 -2.68 15.90 6.05
N ASP A 122 -3.48 15.12 6.78
CA ASP A 122 -4.93 15.30 6.88
C ASP A 122 -5.32 16.70 7.42
N GLU A 123 -4.43 17.33 8.20
CA GLU A 123 -4.61 18.70 8.69
C GLU A 123 -4.48 19.77 7.61
N ASN A 124 -3.63 19.56 6.60
CA ASN A 124 -3.46 20.50 5.49
C ASN A 124 -4.67 20.51 4.53
N GLY A 125 -5.51 19.47 4.56
CA GLY A 125 -6.74 19.36 3.76
C GLY A 125 -7.94 20.13 4.33
N ARG A 126 -7.84 20.70 5.54
CA ARG A 126 -8.90 21.49 6.18
C ARG A 126 -8.85 23.00 5.90
N VAL A 127 -8.02 23.43 4.95
CA VAL A 127 -8.00 24.83 4.49
C VAL A 127 -8.76 24.91 3.17
N GLY A 128 -10.07 25.10 3.26
CA GLY A 128 -10.99 25.26 2.13
C GLY A 128 -12.44 25.29 2.56
#